data_AF-A0A7S4F0L0-F1
#
_entry.id   AF-A0A7S4F0L0-F1
#
_cell.length_a   1.000
_cell.length_b   1.000
_cell.length_c   1.000
_cell.angle_alpha   90.00
_cell.angle_beta   90.00
_cell.angle_gamma   90.00
#
_symmetry.space_group_name_H-M   'P 1'
#
loop_
_entity.id
_entity.type
_entity.pdbx_description
1 polymer ?
#
loop_
_entity_poly.entity_id
_entity_poly.type
_entity_poly.pdbx_seq_one_letter_code
_entity_poly.pdbx_strand_id
1 'polypeptide(L)'
;RTSIRSHISMPSPPPLSPHLSPLQRRTSVANAEAGKLPPVPEICAVTGGTGFVGARLVEMLVERGAKKVRCLDIVPPPANAWKDPRIEYIMGDVCDPEAVDRLVA
;
A
#
# COMPACT_ATOMS: atom_id res chain seq x y z
N ARG A 1 38.04 -18.80 -15.87
CA ARG A 1 37.35 -18.39 -14.62
C ARG A 1 35.91 -18.02 -14.98
N THR A 2 35.04 -19.01 -14.96
CA THR A 2 33.63 -18.90 -15.33
C THR A 2 32.89 -18.16 -14.21
N SER A 3 32.34 -16.99 -14.51
CA SER A 3 31.59 -16.18 -13.55
C SER A 3 30.24 -16.84 -13.30
N ILE A 4 30.11 -17.53 -12.17
CA ILE A 4 28.85 -18.04 -11.66
C ILE A 4 28.05 -16.81 -11.20
N ARG A 5 27.17 -16.30 -12.07
CA ARG A 5 26.09 -15.42 -11.65
C ARG A 5 25.15 -16.26 -10.79
N SER A 6 25.39 -16.27 -9.49
CA SER A 6 24.45 -16.76 -8.49
C SER A 6 23.09 -16.12 -8.80
N HIS A 7 22.11 -16.95 -9.14
CA HIS A 7 20.73 -16.55 -9.33
C HIS A 7 20.20 -16.06 -7.98
N ILE A 8 20.44 -14.78 -7.67
CA ILE A 8 19.67 -14.10 -6.63
C ILE A 8 18.28 -13.98 -7.24
N SER A 9 17.38 -14.86 -6.81
CA SER A 9 15.95 -14.74 -7.09
C SER A 9 15.53 -13.37 -6.57
N MET A 10 15.39 -12.41 -7.49
CA MET A 10 14.77 -11.14 -7.18
C MET A 10 13.38 -11.48 -6.61
N PRO A 11 13.00 -10.98 -5.43
CA PRO A 11 11.63 -11.18 -4.94
C PRO A 11 10.67 -10.71 -6.02
N SER A 12 9.63 -11.49 -6.29
CA SER A 12 8.59 -11.09 -7.24
C SER A 12 8.07 -9.71 -6.86
N PRO A 13 7.91 -8.79 -7.83
CA PRO A 13 7.42 -7.44 -7.53
C PRO A 13 6.08 -7.54 -6.78
N PRO A 14 5.82 -6.64 -5.80
CA PRO A 14 4.56 -6.64 -5.07
C PRO A 14 3.37 -6.63 -6.04
N PRO A 15 2.27 -7.33 -5.73
CA PRO A 15 1.09 -7.30 -6.59
C PRO A 15 0.56 -5.86 -6.70
N LEU A 16 0.10 -5.50 -7.89
CA LEU A 16 -0.56 -4.22 -8.17
C LEU A 16 -2.04 -4.29 -7.83
N SER A 17 -2.64 -3.19 -7.38
CA SER A 17 -4.07 -3.11 -7.12
C SER A 17 -4.88 -3.48 -8.37
N PRO A 18 -5.97 -4.27 -8.23
CA PRO A 18 -6.88 -4.53 -9.33
C PRO A 18 -7.67 -3.27 -9.75
N HIS A 19 -7.69 -2.22 -8.92
CA HIS A 19 -8.46 -1.00 -9.17
C HIS A 19 -7.69 0.08 -9.96
N LEU A 20 -6.41 -0.15 -10.27
CA LEU A 20 -5.63 0.82 -11.04
C LEU A 20 -6.23 1.05 -12.43
N SER A 21 -6.47 2.32 -12.76
CA SER A 21 -6.74 2.70 -14.14
C SER A 21 -5.53 2.38 -15.04
N PRO A 22 -5.73 2.25 -16.37
CA PRO A 22 -4.62 1.99 -17.29
C PRO A 22 -3.47 3.00 -17.16
N LEU A 23 -3.79 4.27 -16.90
CA LEU A 23 -2.77 5.30 -16.69
C LEU A 23 -2.03 5.09 -15.35
N GLN A 24 -2.75 4.86 -14.26
CA GLN A 24 -2.14 4.62 -12.94
C GLN A 24 -1.25 3.37 -12.95
N ARG A 25 -1.67 2.30 -13.63
CA ARG A 25 -0.88 1.08 -13.80
C ARG A 25 0.43 1.38 -14.53
N ARG A 26 0.37 2.05 -15.68
CA ARG A 26 1.58 2.43 -16.44
C ARG A 26 2.53 3.28 -15.60
N THR A 27 2.02 4.30 -14.91
CA THR A 27 2.85 5.16 -14.06
C THR A 27 3.48 4.40 -12.90
N SER A 28 2.73 3.49 -12.25
CA SER A 28 3.23 2.70 -11.12
C SER A 28 4.36 1.75 -11.57
N VAL A 29 4.19 1.07 -12.69
CA VAL A 29 5.21 0.18 -13.29
C VAL A 29 6.44 0.98 -13.71
N ALA A 30 6.26 2.07 -14.48
CA ALA A 30 7.38 2.87 -14.97
C ALA A 30 8.21 3.49 -13.84
N ASN A 31 7.56 3.91 -12.74
CA ASN A 31 8.26 4.45 -11.58
C ASN A 31 9.04 3.37 -10.81
N ALA A 32 8.48 2.16 -10.69
CA ALA A 32 9.12 1.02 -10.05
C ALA A 32 10.35 0.55 -10.85
N GLU A 33 10.20 0.37 -12.17
CA GLU A 33 11.30 -0.05 -13.07
C GLU A 33 12.44 0.97 -13.10
N ALA A 34 12.10 2.26 -13.07
CA ALA A 34 13.11 3.32 -13.10
C ALA A 34 13.82 3.51 -11.75
N GLY A 35 13.36 2.89 -10.66
CA GLY A 35 13.92 3.08 -9.32
C GLY A 35 13.89 4.54 -8.84
N LYS A 36 12.99 5.37 -9.39
CA LYS A 36 13.01 6.83 -9.23
C LYS A 36 12.37 7.33 -7.94
N LEU A 37 11.58 6.50 -7.27
CA LEU A 37 10.86 6.89 -6.06
C LEU A 37 11.64 6.46 -4.81
N PRO A 38 11.66 7.28 -3.76
CA PRO A 38 12.24 6.88 -2.47
C PRO A 38 11.48 5.65 -1.92
N PRO A 39 12.10 4.87 -1.01
CA PRO A 39 11.37 3.80 -0.32
C PRO A 39 10.21 4.37 0.52
N VAL A 40 9.23 3.52 0.82
CA VAL A 40 8.16 3.82 1.78
C VAL A 40 8.48 3.15 3.14
N PRO A 41 7.92 3.66 4.26
CA PRO A 41 8.01 2.94 5.54
C PRO A 41 7.45 1.52 5.44
N GLU A 42 7.97 0.60 6.27
CA GLU A 42 7.48 -0.78 6.28
C GLU A 42 6.05 -0.90 6.83
N ILE A 43 5.68 -0.05 7.79
CA ILE A 43 4.36 0.03 8.40
C ILE A 43 3.87 1.46 8.23
N CYS A 44 2.69 1.62 7.64
CA CYS A 44 2.08 2.91 7.38
C CYS A 44 0.70 3.01 8.04
N ALA A 45 0.43 4.13 8.70
CA ALA A 45 -0.90 4.52 9.14
C ALA A 45 -1.47 5.55 8.15
N VAL A 46 -2.72 5.35 7.73
CA VAL A 46 -3.44 6.24 6.81
C VAL A 46 -4.79 6.58 7.41
N THR A 47 -5.08 7.86 7.59
CA THR A 47 -6.42 8.36 7.96
C THR A 47 -7.19 8.75 6.71
N GLY A 48 -8.52 8.57 6.72
CA GLY A 48 -9.35 8.88 5.54
C GLY A 48 -9.07 7.96 4.34
N GLY A 49 -8.55 6.76 4.62
CA GLY A 49 -8.06 5.83 3.59
C GLY A 49 -9.13 5.13 2.78
N THR A 50 -10.42 5.34 3.06
CA THR A 50 -11.54 4.89 2.20
C THR A 50 -12.01 5.98 1.24
N GLY A 51 -11.56 7.23 1.44
CA GLY A 51 -11.87 8.35 0.55
C GLY A 51 -11.11 8.31 -0.77
N PHE A 52 -11.32 9.33 -1.61
CA PHE A 52 -10.78 9.37 -2.99
C PHE A 52 -9.25 9.23 -3.06
N VAL A 53 -8.51 10.16 -2.45
CA VAL A 53 -7.05 10.13 -2.45
C VAL A 53 -6.52 9.03 -1.53
N GLY A 54 -7.16 8.85 -0.38
CA GLY A 54 -6.76 7.89 0.65
C GLY A 54 -6.77 6.45 0.16
N ALA A 55 -7.82 6.03 -0.58
CA ALA A 55 -7.91 4.68 -1.11
C ALA A 55 -6.75 4.37 -2.05
N ARG A 56 -6.44 5.28 -2.98
CA ARG A 56 -5.29 5.11 -3.88
C ARG A 56 -3.96 5.16 -3.12
N LEU A 57 -3.84 5.98 -2.08
CA LEU A 57 -2.64 6.06 -1.25
C LEU A 57 -2.36 4.72 -0.55
N VAL A 58 -3.38 4.09 0.05
CA VAL A 58 -3.29 2.78 0.70
C VAL A 58 -2.76 1.73 -0.28
N GLU A 59 -3.36 1.65 -1.47
CA GLU A 59 -2.92 0.72 -2.52
C GLU A 59 -1.45 0.97 -2.92
N MET A 60 -1.09 2.24 -3.14
CA MET A 60 0.24 2.64 -3.60
C MET A 60 1.34 2.30 -2.59
N LEU A 61 1.07 2.44 -1.30
CA LEU A 61 2.00 2.06 -0.23
C LEU A 61 2.29 0.54 -0.29
N VAL A 62 1.27 -0.27 -0.46
CA VAL A 62 1.38 -1.74 -0.60
C VAL A 62 2.16 -2.13 -1.86
N GLU A 63 1.85 -1.47 -3.00
CA GLU A 63 2.54 -1.67 -4.28
C GLU A 63 4.03 -1.32 -4.22
N ARG A 64 4.40 -0.34 -3.39
CA ARG A 64 5.79 0.09 -3.18
C ARG A 64 6.52 -0.66 -2.08
N GLY A 65 5.91 -1.70 -1.52
CA GLY A 65 6.56 -2.62 -0.60
C GLY A 65 6.32 -2.35 0.88
N ALA A 66 5.36 -1.51 1.25
CA ALA A 66 4.88 -1.49 2.64
C ALA A 66 4.43 -2.91 3.03
N LYS A 67 4.93 -3.39 4.18
CA LYS A 67 4.59 -4.71 4.73
C LYS A 67 3.25 -4.68 5.44
N LYS A 68 2.84 -3.52 5.95
CA LYS A 68 1.55 -3.30 6.61
C LYS A 68 1.04 -1.89 6.32
N VAL A 69 -0.23 -1.77 5.97
CA VAL A 69 -0.93 -0.48 5.86
C VAL A 69 -2.19 -0.55 6.69
N ARG A 70 -2.28 0.30 7.72
CA ARG A 70 -3.44 0.41 8.60
C ARG A 70 -4.23 1.65 8.19
N CYS A 71 -5.49 1.46 7.85
CA CYS A 71 -6.36 2.48 7.29
C CYS A 71 -7.47 2.78 8.30
N LEU A 72 -7.41 3.94 8.96
CA LEU A 72 -8.48 4.45 9.82
C LEU A 72 -9.41 5.33 9.00
N ASP A 73 -10.71 5.05 9.05
CA ASP A 73 -11.72 5.91 8.44
C ASP A 73 -13.05 5.78 9.17
N ILE A 74 -13.83 6.87 9.20
CA ILE A 74 -15.17 6.88 9.78
C ILE A 74 -16.14 6.09 8.91
N VAL A 75 -15.88 6.04 7.60
CA VAL A 75 -16.66 5.27 6.62
C VAL A 75 -16.09 3.85 6.53
N PRO A 76 -16.91 2.80 6.58
CA PRO A 76 -16.42 1.44 6.38
C PRO A 76 -15.83 1.27 4.96
N PRO A 77 -14.82 0.40 4.77
CA PRO A 77 -14.27 0.15 3.44
C PRO A 77 -15.38 -0.35 2.50
N PRO A 78 -15.44 0.15 1.25
CA PRO A 78 -16.47 -0.30 0.32
C PRO A 78 -16.32 -1.79 0.01
N ALA A 79 -17.40 -2.43 -0.47
CA ALA A 79 -17.43 -3.86 -0.74
C ALA A 79 -16.30 -4.31 -1.70
N ASN A 80 -15.98 -3.45 -2.66
CA ASN A 80 -14.93 -3.67 -3.65
C ASN A 80 -13.54 -3.20 -3.19
N ALA A 81 -13.32 -2.78 -1.94
CA ALA A 81 -11.99 -2.41 -1.47
C ALA A 81 -10.99 -3.56 -1.65
N TRP A 82 -9.73 -3.22 -1.98
CA TRP A 82 -8.70 -4.21 -2.26
C TRP A 82 -8.47 -5.13 -1.06
N LYS A 83 -8.64 -6.44 -1.26
CA LYS A 83 -8.51 -7.47 -0.22
C LYS A 83 -7.07 -8.02 -0.14
N ASP A 84 -6.08 -7.14 -0.01
CA ASP A 84 -4.69 -7.55 0.24
C ASP A 84 -4.47 -7.80 1.74
N PRO A 85 -3.83 -8.91 2.15
CA PRO A 85 -3.61 -9.23 3.57
C PRO A 85 -2.72 -8.22 4.32
N ARG A 86 -1.99 -7.38 3.59
CA ARG A 86 -1.15 -6.30 4.17
C ARG A 86 -1.98 -5.07 4.55
N ILE A 87 -3.24 -4.98 4.12
CA ILE A 87 -4.13 -3.87 4.43
C ILE A 87 -5.04 -4.25 5.59
N GLU A 88 -5.07 -3.41 6.62
CA GLU A 88 -6.01 -3.50 7.73
C GLU A 88 -6.91 -2.28 7.72
N TYR A 89 -8.21 -2.49 7.57
CA TYR A 89 -9.20 -1.42 7.65
C TYR A 89 -9.75 -1.36 9.07
N ILE A 90 -9.62 -0.19 9.69
CA ILE A 90 -10.10 0.13 11.04
C ILE A 90 -11.19 1.17 10.88
N MET A 91 -12.41 0.84 11.28
CA MET A 91 -13.49 1.81 11.31
C MET A 91 -13.42 2.61 12.62
N GLY A 92 -13.41 3.94 12.53
CA GLY A 92 -13.37 4.82 13.69
C GLY A 92 -13.18 6.28 13.31
N ASP A 93 -13.44 7.18 14.26
CA ASP A 93 -13.22 8.62 14.09
C ASP A 93 -11.76 8.95 14.42
N VAL A 94 -11.12 9.79 13.61
CA VAL A 94 -9.77 10.30 13.91
C VAL A 94 -9.75 11.23 15.13
N CYS A 95 -10.90 11.81 15.50
CA CYS A 95 -11.06 12.61 16.71
C CYS A 95 -11.17 11.75 17.99
N ASP A 96 -11.34 10.43 17.87
CA ASP A 96 -11.33 9.50 19.00
C ASP A 96 -9.88 9.05 19.30
N PRO A 97 -9.29 9.44 20.45
CA PRO A 97 -7.93 9.06 20.81
C PRO A 97 -7.73 7.54 20.84
N GLU A 98 -8.73 6.77 21.27
CA GLU A 98 -8.62 5.31 21.32
C GLU A 98 -8.53 4.70 19.91
N ALA A 99 -9.21 5.29 18.93
CA ALA A 99 -9.12 4.88 17.54
C ALA A 99 -7.75 5.18 16.94
N VAL A 100 -7.16 6.32 17.29
CA VAL A 100 -5.80 6.69 16.89
C VAL A 100 -4.78 5.77 17.55
N ASP A 101 -4.94 5.45 18.84
CA ASP A 101 -4.08 4.49 19.55
C ASP A 101 -4.13 3.12 18.89
N ARG A 102 -5.32 2.61 18.55
CA ARG A 102 -5.46 1.36 17.79
C ARG A 102 -4.75 1.42 16.43
N LEU A 103 -4.77 2.57 15.75
CA LEU A 103 -4.15 2.76 14.43
C LEU A 103 -2.61 2.69 14.50
N VAL A 104 -2.00 3.20 15.57
CA VAL A 104 -0.53 3.32 15.69
C VAL A 104 0.12 2.26 16.59
N ALA A 105 -0.68 1.42 17.25
CA ALA A 105 -0.22 0.29 18.06
C ALA A 105 0.57 -0.77 17.29
#